data_AF-A0A932RQW3-F1
#
_entry.id   AF-A0A932RQW3-F1
#
_cell.length_a   1.000
_cell.length_b   1.000
_cell.length_c   1.000
_cell.angle_alpha   90.00
_cell.angle_beta   90.00
_cell.angle_gamma   90.00
#
_symmetry.space_group_name_H-M   'P 1'
#
loop_
_entity.id
_entity.type
_entity.pdbx_description
1 polymer ?
#
loop_
_entity_poly.entity_id
_entity_poly.type
_entity_poly.pdbx_seq_one_letter_code
_entity_poly.pdbx_strand_id
1 'polypeptide(L)' 'MSHHQTKATESVTAYCNRCGKRTQHAVSDGRQGRCTEHEAPDLTKRQIEKRLRRQREAENPRLF' A
#
# COMPACT_ATOMS: atom_id res chain seq x y z
N MET A 1 19.43 7.40 18.66
CA MET A 1 19.97 7.76 17.33
C MET A 1 18.89 8.49 16.55
N SER A 2 19.13 9.74 16.15
CA SER A 2 18.24 10.46 15.24
C SER A 2 18.45 9.93 13.83
N HIS A 3 17.48 9.20 13.29
CA HIS A 3 17.52 8.77 11.89
C HIS A 3 17.19 9.98 11.01
N HIS A 4 18.22 10.60 10.42
CA HIS A 4 18.04 11.67 9.45
C HIS A 4 17.70 11.07 8.08
N GLN A 5 16.44 11.17 7.68
CA GLN A 5 15.99 10.81 6.34
C GLN A 5 16.26 11.99 5.41
N THR A 6 17.02 11.77 4.34
CA THR A 6 17.28 12.80 3.33
C THR A 6 16.11 12.88 2.35
N LYS A 7 16.01 13.96 1.56
CA LYS A 7 14.98 14.08 0.51
C LYS A 7 15.04 12.97 -0.55
N ALA A 8 16.19 12.32 -0.72
CA ALA A 8 16.38 11.19 -1.63
C ALA A 8 15.99 9.83 -1.01
N THR A 9 15.63 9.80 0.27
CA THR A 9 15.23 8.56 0.94
C THR A 9 13.78 8.25 0.57
N GLU A 10 13.55 7.23 -0.25
CA GLU A 10 12.21 6.81 -0.68
C GLU A 10 11.57 5.82 0.31
N SER A 11 12.38 5.03 1.01
CA SER A 11 11.91 4.07 2.00
C SER A 11 12.92 3.86 3.14
N VAL A 12 12.42 3.49 4.31
CA VAL A 12 13.23 3.17 5.49
C VAL A 12 12.66 1.95 6.19
N THR A 13 13.55 1.11 6.73
CA THR A 13 13.14 0.01 7.61
C THR A 13 13.01 0.53 9.04
N ALA A 14 11.79 0.49 9.58
CA ALA A 14 11.48 0.95 10.92
C ALA A 14 10.49 0.00 11.61
N TYR A 15 10.33 0.14 12.93
CA TYR A 15 9.35 -0.66 13.66
C TYR A 15 7.94 -0.12 13.41
N CYS A 16 7.02 -1.00 13.01
CA CYS A 16 5.62 -0.66 12.83
C CYS A 16 4.79 -1.23 13.99
N ASN A 17 4.12 -0.34 14.73
CA ASN A 17 3.25 -0.74 15.85
C ASN A 17 2.06 -1.61 15.43
N ARG A 18 1.66 -1.55 14.15
CA ARG A 18 0.53 -2.33 13.62
C ARG A 18 0.91 -3.78 13.32
N CYS A 19 2.10 -4.04 12.75
CA CYS A 19 2.56 -5.41 12.49
C CYS A 19 3.46 -5.98 13.59
N GLY A 20 3.87 -5.18 14.56
CA GLY A 20 4.65 -5.66 15.70
C GLY A 20 6.08 -6.11 15.35
N LYS A 21 6.57 -5.76 14.15
CA LYS A 21 7.88 -6.15 13.62
C LYS A 21 8.53 -4.98 12.86
N ARG A 22 9.80 -5.14 12.48
CA ARG A 22 10.48 -4.19 11.58
C ARG A 22 9.97 -4.38 10.16
N THR A 23 9.47 -3.31 9.56
CA THR A 23 8.90 -3.30 8.22
C THR A 23 9.41 -2.13 7.41
N GLN A 24 9.20 -2.17 6.10
CA GLN A 24 9.42 -0.99 5.27
C GLN A 24 8.34 0.07 5.48
N HIS A 25 8.79 1.33 5.54
CA HIS A 25 7.97 2.52 5.53
C HIS A 25 8.35 3.39 4.34
N ALA A 26 7.34 3.90 3.64
CA ALA A 26 7.58 4.93 2.63
C ALA A 26 8.09 6.20 3.34
N VAL A 27 8.99 6.93 2.71
CA VAL A 27 9.49 8.21 3.19
C VAL A 27 9.20 9.26 2.13
N SER A 28 8.64 10.39 2.54
CA SER A 28 8.33 11.52 1.66
C SER A 28 8.71 12.81 2.36
N ASP A 29 9.46 13.68 1.67
CA ASP A 29 9.99 14.93 2.21
C ASP A 29 10.77 14.77 3.53
N GLY A 30 11.50 13.66 3.67
CA GLY A 30 12.25 13.34 4.89
C GLY A 30 11.38 12.97 6.09
N ARG A 31 10.09 12.69 5.88
CA ARG A 31 9.15 12.21 6.90
C ARG A 31 8.82 10.74 6.65
N GLN A 32 8.91 9.95 7.72
CA GLN A 32 8.45 8.56 7.71
C GLN A 32 6.92 8.52 7.55
N GLY A 33 6.50 7.89 6.46
CA GLY A 33 5.11 7.64 6.11
C GLY A 33 4.63 6.26 6.57
N ARG A 34 3.64 5.75 5.84
CA ARG A 34 2.92 4.53 6.18
C ARG A 34 3.78 3.28 5.96
N CYS A 35 3.47 2.23 6.70
CA CYS A 35 4.07 0.91 6.54
C CYS A 35 3.61 0.30 5.21
N THR A 36 4.54 0.03 4.30
CA THR A 36 4.23 -0.49 2.96
C THR A 36 3.83 -1.96 2.99
N GLU A 37 4.27 -2.73 3.98
CA GLU A 37 3.87 -4.14 4.16
C GLU A 37 2.38 -4.32 4.53
N HIS A 38 1.71 -3.26 4.98
CA HIS A 38 0.28 -3.27 5.30
C HIS A 38 -0.58 -2.65 4.21
N GLU A 39 0.03 -2.07 3.18
CA GLU A 39 -0.65 -1.35 2.11
C GLU A 39 -0.90 -2.24 0.89
N ALA A 40 -1.36 -3.47 1.11
CA ALA A 40 -2.51 -3.84 0.30
C ALA A 40 -3.66 -3.03 0.91
N PRO A 41 -4.14 -1.92 0.30
CA PRO A 41 -5.37 -1.32 0.78
C PRO A 41 -6.39 -2.45 0.75
N ASP A 42 -6.90 -2.85 1.92
CA ASP A 42 -8.07 -3.71 1.98
C ASP A 42 -9.10 -2.99 1.12
N LEU A 43 -9.31 -3.52 -0.09
CA LEU A 43 -10.22 -2.93 -1.04
C LEU A 43 -11.52 -2.80 -0.27
N THR A 44 -12.03 -1.58 -0.15
CA THR A 44 -13.35 -1.38 0.46
C THR A 44 -14.33 -2.33 -0.22
N LYS A 45 -15.36 -2.81 0.47
CA LYS A 45 -16.35 -3.75 -0.12
C LYS A 45 -16.82 -3.31 -1.51
N ARG A 46 -17.01 -1.99 -1.70
CA ARG A 46 -17.32 -1.35 -2.99
C ARG A 46 -16.22 -1.49 -4.06
N GLN A 47 -14.96 -1.36 -3.69
CA GLN A 47 -13.82 -1.55 -4.60
C GLN A 47 -13.63 -3.03 -4.97
N ILE A 48 -13.89 -3.96 -4.04
CA ILE A 48 -13.90 -5.41 -4.32
C ILE A 48 -15.01 -5.73 -5.33
N GLU A 49 -16.24 -5.29 -5.08
CA GLU A 49 -17.38 -5.50 -5.98
C GLU A 49 -17.13 -4.92 -7.38
N LYS A 50 -16.59 -3.71 -7.47
CA LYS A 50 -16.25 -3.09 -8.76
C LYS A 50 -15.19 -3.88 -9.52
N ARG A 51 -14.19 -4.43 -8.82
CA ARG A 51 -13.15 -5.28 -9.43
C ARG A 51 -13.73 -6.60 -9.92
N LEU A 52 -14.54 -7.26 -9.11
CA LEU A 52 -15.23 -8.51 -9.48
C LEU A 52 -16.19 -8.30 -10.67
N ARG A 53 -16.90 -7.17 -10.71
CA ARG A 53 -17.79 -6.83 -11.83
C ARG A 53 -17.02 -6.68 -13.13
N ARG A 54 -15.89 -5.96 -13.10
CA ARG A 54 -15.00 -5.80 -14.27
C ARG A 54 -14.39 -7.13 -14.71
N GLN A 55 -14.00 -8.00 -13.78
CA GLN A 55 -13.51 -9.34 -14.10
C GLN A 55 -14.59 -10.16 -14.81
N ARG A 56 -15.83 -10.16 -14.29
CA ARG A 56 -16.96 -10.84 -14.93
C ARG A 56 -17.31 -10.27 -16.31
N GLU A 57 -17.24 -8.94 -16.48
CA GLU A 57 -17.44 -8.25 -17.77
C GLU A 57 -16.32 -8.61 -18.77
N ALA A 58 -15.08 -8.78 -18.31
CA ALA A 58 -13.93 -9.16 -19.15
C ALA A 58 -13.92 -10.65 -19.50
N GLU A 59 -14.31 -11.52 -18.58
CA GLU A 59 -14.41 -12.97 -18.78
C GLU A 59 -15.61 -13.35 -19.64
N ASN A 60 -16.66 -12.51 -19.64
CA ASN A 60 -17.86 -12.73 -20.42
C ASN A 60 -18.08 -11.52 -21.34
N PRO A 61 -17.22 -11.33 -22.36
CA PRO A 61 -17.40 -10.26 -23.32
C PRO A 61 -18.77 -10.48 -23.98
N ARG A 62 -19.72 -9.59 -23.70
CA ARG A 62 -20.97 -9.57 -24.46
C ARG A 62 -20.57 -9.32 -25.90
N LEU A 63 -20.69 -10.38 -26.71
CA LEU A 63 -20.51 -10.39 -28.15
C LEU A 63 -21.62 -9.57 -28.82
N PHE A 64 -21.75 -8.27 -28.53
CA PHE A 64 -22.58 -7.33 -29.29
C PHE A 64 -22.02 -5.91 -29.15
#